data_AF-A0A9X3P6W3-F1
#
_entry.id   AF-A0A9X3P6W3-F1
#
_cell.length_a   1.000
_cell.length_b   1.000
_cell.length_c   1.000
_cell.angle_alpha   90.00
_cell.angle_beta   90.00
_cell.angle_gamma   90.00
#
_symmetry.space_group_name_H-M   'P 1'
#
loop_
_entity.id
_entity.type
_entity.pdbx_description
1 polymer ?
#
loop_
_entity_poly.entity_id
_entity_poly.type
_entity_poly.pdbx_seq_one_letter_code
_entity_poly.pdbx_strand_id
1 'polypeptide(L)'
;MSSIEEASGSVATNADSARELAGSIASSKVLLDSLAARLDAIGVETAAQRTHAAGDRAEELAGHANALADALDSLGQQVEAIKGLLASAIRSGAGKSDRSRSPRTASTASAFAAQEPLPLKGPVASTPPTGIGKRHFFERIRMKSPAKEKNTVVMPGVDTDADIAAIKTGHSTYLRDNLYEVNDRTYGLETPGGGVYPVRGKGFVELDKLEYTALKGLLTYGGNRAKAESDPQIARFSHHMTDKTWETARNVFNQGQERA
;
A
#
# COMPACT_ATOMS: atom_id res chain seq x y z
N MET A 1 -21.47 -5.08 24.15
CA MET A 1 -20.62 -4.00 24.69
C MET A 1 -19.17 -4.46 24.89
N SER A 2 -18.92 -5.70 25.33
CA SER A 2 -17.55 -6.25 25.53
C SER A 2 -16.61 -6.10 24.32
N SER A 3 -17.05 -6.40 23.09
CA SER A 3 -16.17 -6.31 21.90
C SER A 3 -15.75 -4.89 21.50
N ILE A 4 -16.52 -3.85 21.89
CA ILE A 4 -16.20 -2.45 21.57
C ILE A 4 -15.23 -1.88 22.61
N GLU A 5 -15.33 -2.30 23.87
CA GLU A 5 -14.35 -1.94 24.91
C GLU A 5 -12.99 -2.59 24.63
N GLU A 6 -12.98 -3.84 24.22
CA GLU A 6 -11.75 -4.57 23.85
C GLU A 6 -11.06 -3.94 22.62
N ALA A 7 -11.84 -3.55 21.60
CA ALA A 7 -11.33 -2.84 20.43
C ALA A 7 -10.74 -1.46 20.80
N SER A 8 -11.42 -0.72 21.67
CA SER A 8 -10.97 0.60 22.14
C SER A 8 -9.66 0.51 22.95
N GLY A 9 -9.54 -0.49 23.83
CA GLY A 9 -8.30 -0.73 24.58
C GLY A 9 -7.14 -1.16 23.69
N SER A 10 -7.42 -1.95 22.66
CA SER A 10 -6.43 -2.37 21.65
C SER A 10 -5.92 -1.18 20.82
N VAL A 11 -6.78 -0.22 20.49
CA VAL A 11 -6.36 0.98 19.72
C VAL A 11 -5.45 1.88 20.55
N ALA A 12 -5.76 2.10 21.83
CA ALA A 12 -4.93 2.91 22.72
C ALA A 12 -3.54 2.27 22.95
N THR A 13 -3.50 0.96 23.22
CA THR A 13 -2.22 0.23 23.41
C THR A 13 -1.36 0.23 22.15
N ASN A 14 -1.97 0.17 20.96
CA ASN A 14 -1.25 0.29 19.70
C ASN A 14 -0.69 1.71 19.47
N ALA A 15 -1.41 2.76 19.88
CA ALA A 15 -0.94 4.14 19.79
C ALA A 15 0.31 4.36 20.66
N ASP A 16 0.30 3.85 21.89
CA ASP A 16 1.45 3.92 22.80
C ASP A 16 2.65 3.13 22.27
N SER A 17 2.40 1.94 21.72
CA SER A 17 3.45 1.14 21.07
C SER A 17 4.09 1.86 19.87
N ALA A 18 3.28 2.59 19.07
CA ALA A 18 3.78 3.38 17.95
C ALA A 18 4.66 4.56 18.42
N ARG A 19 4.30 5.21 19.53
CA ARG A 19 5.12 6.28 20.14
C ARG A 19 6.44 5.75 20.70
N GLU A 20 6.40 4.61 21.38
CA GLU A 20 7.60 3.96 21.90
C GLU A 20 8.55 3.58 20.75
N LEU A 21 8.01 3.04 19.66
CA LEU A 21 8.76 2.75 18.45
C LEU A 21 9.38 4.03 17.87
N ALA A 22 8.63 5.12 17.74
CA ALA A 22 9.14 6.39 17.25
C ALA A 22 10.31 6.91 18.11
N GLY A 23 10.20 6.81 19.43
CA GLY A 23 11.26 7.16 20.38
C GLY A 23 12.52 6.31 20.23
N SER A 24 12.36 5.00 20.03
CA SER A 24 13.49 4.08 19.79
C SER A 24 14.23 4.37 18.47
N ILE A 25 13.48 4.74 17.42
CA ILE A 25 14.03 5.11 16.12
C ILE A 25 14.78 6.44 16.23
N ALA A 26 14.21 7.43 16.92
CA ALA A 26 14.88 8.71 17.16
C ALA A 26 16.20 8.53 17.95
N SER A 27 16.20 7.64 18.94
CA SER A 27 17.42 7.28 19.69
C SER A 27 18.47 6.61 18.78
N SER A 28 18.04 5.74 17.88
CA SER A 28 18.92 5.10 16.89
C SER A 28 19.53 6.12 15.92
N LYS A 29 18.77 7.15 15.52
CA LYS A 29 19.29 8.26 14.71
C LYS A 29 20.45 8.98 15.40
N VAL A 30 20.33 9.29 16.68
CA VAL A 30 21.41 9.97 17.44
C VAL A 30 22.71 9.15 17.41
N LEU A 31 22.61 7.82 17.48
CA LEU A 31 23.77 6.93 17.36
C LEU A 31 24.36 6.94 15.94
N LEU A 32 23.51 6.95 14.90
CA LEU A 32 23.95 7.05 13.51
C LEU A 32 24.64 8.39 13.24
N ASP A 33 24.10 9.51 13.71
CA ASP A 33 24.72 10.83 13.57
C ASP A 33 26.09 10.86 14.26
N SER A 34 26.21 10.26 15.46
CA SER A 34 27.49 10.14 16.16
C SER A 34 28.50 9.26 15.41
N LEU A 35 28.05 8.16 14.81
CA LEU A 35 28.89 7.28 14.00
C LEU A 35 29.35 7.98 12.72
N ALA A 36 28.45 8.71 12.05
CA ALA A 36 28.77 9.45 10.83
C ALA A 36 29.86 10.50 11.12
N ALA A 37 29.72 11.26 12.20
CA ALA A 37 30.73 12.24 12.63
C ALA A 37 32.10 11.60 12.91
N ARG A 38 32.13 10.38 13.48
CA ARG A 38 33.38 9.64 13.70
C ARG A 38 33.99 9.16 12.38
N LEU A 39 33.18 8.70 11.44
CA LEU A 39 33.62 8.23 10.13
C LEU A 39 34.17 9.37 9.28
N ASP A 40 33.56 10.56 9.35
CA ASP A 40 34.07 11.78 8.74
C ASP A 40 35.44 12.14 9.32
N ALA A 41 35.62 12.06 10.65
CA ALA A 41 36.88 12.37 11.31
C ALA A 41 38.05 11.44 10.92
N ILE A 42 37.77 10.19 10.52
CA ILE A 42 38.79 9.23 10.07
C ILE A 42 38.91 9.16 8.53
N GLY A 43 38.20 10.02 7.78
CA GLY A 43 38.30 10.13 6.33
C GLY A 43 37.66 8.97 5.55
N VAL A 44 36.70 8.25 6.13
CA VAL A 44 35.99 7.14 5.45
C VAL A 44 34.70 7.66 4.82
N GLU A 45 34.85 8.49 3.79
CA GLU A 45 33.77 9.30 3.18
C GLU A 45 32.56 8.47 2.73
N THR A 46 32.78 7.32 2.06
CA THR A 46 31.67 6.48 1.58
C THR A 46 30.86 5.87 2.73
N ALA A 47 31.50 5.52 3.85
CA ALA A 47 30.81 4.97 5.01
C ALA A 47 30.07 6.09 5.78
N ALA A 48 30.67 7.27 5.88
CA ALA A 48 30.02 8.43 6.48
C ALA A 48 28.76 8.85 5.71
N GLN A 49 28.84 8.95 4.38
CA GLN A 49 27.69 9.26 3.52
C GLN A 49 26.54 8.25 3.68
N ARG A 50 26.85 6.95 3.75
CA ARG A 50 25.84 5.90 4.00
C ARG A 50 25.21 6.03 5.38
N THR A 51 25.99 6.44 6.37
CA THR A 51 25.52 6.60 7.76
C THR A 51 24.63 7.83 7.89
N HIS A 52 24.97 8.95 7.25
CA HIS A 52 24.11 10.14 7.12
C HIS A 52 22.78 9.78 6.44
N ALA A 53 22.81 9.08 5.30
CA ALA A 53 21.59 8.64 4.61
C ALA A 53 20.72 7.69 5.44
N ALA A 54 21.33 6.86 6.30
CA ALA A 54 20.61 6.02 7.25
C ALA A 54 19.97 6.84 8.38
N GLY A 55 20.65 7.90 8.86
CA GLY A 55 20.12 8.85 9.84
C GLY A 55 18.90 9.62 9.31
N ASP A 56 18.98 10.13 8.08
CA ASP A 56 17.85 10.80 7.41
C ASP A 56 16.63 9.88 7.28
N ARG A 57 16.86 8.62 6.91
CA ARG A 57 15.80 7.62 6.82
C ARG A 57 15.20 7.24 8.17
N ALA A 58 16.02 7.21 9.23
CA ALA A 58 15.53 7.01 10.59
C ALA A 58 14.62 8.17 11.03
N GLU A 59 14.95 9.41 10.67
CA GLU A 59 14.09 10.58 10.94
C GLU A 59 12.73 10.46 10.24
N GLU A 60 12.73 10.12 8.96
CA GLU A 60 11.51 9.89 8.19
C GLU A 60 10.62 8.80 8.83
N LEU A 61 11.23 7.67 9.22
CA LEU A 61 10.52 6.57 9.87
C LEU A 61 9.95 6.95 11.25
N ALA A 62 10.69 7.74 12.04
CA ALA A 62 10.18 8.26 13.31
C ALA A 62 8.98 9.20 13.09
N GLY A 63 9.04 10.04 12.05
CA GLY A 63 7.91 10.88 11.63
C GLY A 63 6.67 10.05 11.28
N HIS A 64 6.82 9.00 10.49
CA HIS A 64 5.72 8.10 10.14
C HIS A 64 5.14 7.37 11.36
N ALA A 65 5.98 6.91 12.30
CA ALA A 65 5.53 6.26 13.52
C ALA A 65 4.71 7.20 14.42
N ASN A 66 5.12 8.47 14.53
CA ASN A 66 4.34 9.50 15.24
C ASN A 66 3.00 9.78 14.53
N ALA A 67 2.99 9.93 13.20
CA ALA A 67 1.76 10.13 12.44
C ALA A 67 0.77 8.95 12.60
N LEU A 68 1.29 7.72 12.68
CA LEU A 68 0.48 6.54 12.97
C LEU A 68 -0.13 6.60 14.39
N ALA A 69 0.65 7.01 15.39
CA ALA A 69 0.14 7.17 16.75
C ALA A 69 -1.00 8.19 16.81
N ASP A 70 -0.85 9.34 16.14
CA ASP A 70 -1.88 10.38 16.07
C ASP A 70 -3.16 9.89 15.36
N ALA A 71 -3.01 9.08 14.31
CA ALA A 71 -4.14 8.46 13.62
C ALA A 71 -4.88 7.45 14.51
N LEU A 72 -4.15 6.67 15.31
CA LEU A 72 -4.74 5.72 16.27
C LEU A 72 -5.47 6.44 17.41
N ASP A 73 -4.92 7.54 17.93
CA ASP A 73 -5.61 8.39 18.89
C ASP A 73 -6.92 8.95 18.32
N SER A 74 -6.88 9.46 17.08
CA SER A 74 -8.07 9.97 16.39
C SER A 74 -9.13 8.88 16.23
N LEU A 75 -8.73 7.66 15.86
CA LEU A 75 -9.63 6.51 15.79
C LEU A 75 -10.23 6.17 17.16
N GLY A 76 -9.43 6.21 18.23
CA GLY A 76 -9.90 6.03 19.59
C GLY A 76 -10.98 7.04 19.98
N GLN A 77 -10.78 8.32 19.65
CA GLN A 77 -11.77 9.38 19.88
C GLN A 77 -13.07 9.15 19.11
N GLN A 78 -12.99 8.69 17.86
CA GLN A 78 -14.18 8.34 17.06
C GLN A 78 -14.96 7.19 17.68
N VAL A 79 -14.28 6.15 18.18
CA VAL A 79 -14.91 5.02 18.88
C VAL A 79 -15.64 5.50 20.13
N GLU A 80 -15.04 6.38 20.94
CA GLU A 80 -15.69 6.95 22.12
C GLU A 80 -16.90 7.83 21.76
N ALA A 81 -16.81 8.62 20.69
CA ALA A 81 -17.95 9.38 20.19
C ALA A 81 -19.13 8.48 19.79
N ILE A 82 -18.85 7.37 19.09
CA ILE A 82 -19.87 6.37 18.72
C ILE A 82 -20.48 5.71 19.95
N LYS A 83 -19.67 5.37 20.97
CA LYS A 83 -20.17 4.85 22.26
C LYS A 83 -21.13 5.85 22.93
N GLY A 84 -20.77 7.13 22.94
CA GLY A 84 -21.61 8.20 23.49
C GLY A 84 -22.96 8.33 22.77
N LEU A 85 -22.96 8.27 21.44
CA LEU A 85 -24.17 8.29 20.63
C LEU A 85 -25.06 7.06 20.90
N LEU A 86 -24.46 5.87 20.97
CA LEU A 86 -25.20 4.63 21.25
C LEU A 86 -25.84 4.67 22.66
N ALA A 87 -25.10 5.14 23.66
CA ALA A 87 -25.62 5.28 25.02
C ALA A 87 -26.76 6.31 25.10
N SER A 88 -26.68 7.38 24.30
CA SER A 88 -27.76 8.38 24.17
C SER A 88 -29.01 7.79 23.52
N ALA A 89 -28.86 7.03 22.43
CA ALA A 89 -29.95 6.37 21.72
C ALA A 89 -30.70 5.36 22.61
N ILE A 90 -29.97 4.58 23.42
CA ILE A 90 -30.57 3.62 24.36
C ILE A 90 -31.36 4.33 25.46
N ARG A 91 -30.84 5.45 26.01
CA ARG A 91 -31.55 6.25 27.01
C ARG A 91 -32.81 6.95 26.46
N SER A 92 -32.78 7.30 25.17
CA SER A 92 -33.89 7.98 24.48
C SER A 92 -35.04 7.03 24.11
N GLY A 93 -34.81 5.71 24.11
CA GLY A 93 -35.81 4.69 23.80
C GLY A 93 -36.72 4.27 24.97
N ALA A 94 -36.44 4.72 26.21
CA ALA A 94 -37.10 4.21 27.42
C ALA A 94 -38.30 5.04 27.94
N GLY A 95 -38.75 6.09 27.23
CA GLY A 95 -39.86 6.90 27.75
C GLY A 95 -40.47 7.88 26.77
N LYS A 96 -41.42 7.41 25.96
CA LYS A 96 -42.68 8.12 25.62
C LYS A 96 -43.53 7.27 24.66
N SER A 97 -44.50 6.56 25.22
CA SER A 97 -45.73 6.25 24.50
C SER A 97 -46.53 7.56 24.40
N ASP A 98 -46.57 8.20 23.24
CA ASP A 98 -47.54 9.25 22.95
C ASP A 98 -48.36 8.89 21.71
N ARG A 99 -49.65 9.17 21.83
CA ARG A 99 -50.67 8.94 20.82
C ARG A 99 -50.44 9.87 19.63
N SER A 100 -50.82 9.34 18.47
CA SER A 100 -51.42 10.09 17.35
C SER A 100 -50.64 11.28 16.78
N ARG A 101 -49.94 11.03 15.66
CA ARG A 101 -50.31 11.59 14.33
C ARG A 101 -49.27 11.18 13.28
N SER A 102 -49.72 10.40 12.30
CA SER A 102 -49.17 10.40 10.93
C SER A 102 -49.28 11.82 10.34
N PRO A 103 -48.42 12.25 9.40
CA PRO A 103 -48.15 11.49 8.16
C PRO A 103 -46.74 11.51 7.55
N ARG A 104 -46.49 10.47 6.72
CA ARG A 104 -45.55 10.40 5.56
C ARG A 104 -44.05 10.49 5.94
N THR A 105 -43.12 9.64 5.49
CA THR A 105 -42.87 8.95 4.20
C THR A 105 -41.72 7.94 4.39
N ALA A 106 -41.71 6.86 3.59
CA ALA A 106 -40.56 6.08 3.09
C ALA A 106 -39.44 5.62 4.07
N SER A 107 -39.23 4.30 4.23
CA SER A 107 -38.08 3.51 3.69
C SER A 107 -36.75 3.83 4.40
N THR A 108 -35.94 2.93 4.97
CA THR A 108 -35.38 1.63 4.53
C THR A 108 -34.68 1.02 5.77
N ALA A 109 -34.82 -0.28 6.07
CA ALA A 109 -33.83 -1.31 5.74
C ALA A 109 -32.33 -0.89 5.89
N SER A 110 -31.71 -1.40 6.96
CA SER A 110 -30.33 -1.91 7.05
C SER A 110 -29.17 -1.03 6.55
N ALA A 111 -28.55 -0.33 7.50
CA ALA A 111 -27.36 0.51 7.35
C ALA A 111 -26.04 -0.29 7.25
N PHE A 112 -25.77 -0.91 6.11
CA PHE A 112 -24.43 -0.89 5.53
C PHE A 112 -24.42 0.24 4.50
N ALA A 113 -24.27 1.47 5.00
CA ALA A 113 -24.17 2.63 4.13
C ALA A 113 -22.87 2.51 3.33
N ALA A 114 -23.01 2.31 2.02
CA ALA A 114 -21.99 2.76 1.06
C ALA A 114 -21.65 4.21 1.44
N GLN A 115 -20.39 4.46 1.78
CA GLN A 115 -19.93 5.82 2.01
C GLN A 115 -20.30 6.65 0.77
N GLU A 116 -20.87 7.84 0.99
CA GLU A 116 -21.22 8.72 -0.11
C GLU A 116 -19.96 9.04 -0.91
N PRO A 117 -20.01 8.99 -2.26
CA PRO A 117 -18.85 9.24 -3.08
C PRO A 117 -18.30 10.64 -2.79
N LEU A 118 -17.01 10.69 -2.48
CA LEU A 118 -16.31 11.95 -2.24
C LEU A 118 -16.10 12.69 -3.57
N PRO A 119 -15.95 14.03 -3.54
CA PRO A 119 -15.64 14.79 -4.73
C PRO A 119 -14.37 14.25 -5.41
N LEU A 120 -14.52 13.79 -6.65
CA LEU A 120 -13.45 13.23 -7.46
C LEU A 120 -12.39 14.30 -7.78
N LYS A 121 -11.12 13.98 -7.54
CA LYS A 121 -9.98 14.87 -7.79
C LYS A 121 -9.12 14.38 -8.95
N GLY A 122 -8.64 15.30 -9.79
CA GLY A 122 -7.76 14.99 -10.91
C GLY A 122 -8.48 14.32 -12.09
N PRO A 123 -7.75 13.62 -12.98
CA PRO A 123 -8.31 13.09 -14.22
C PRO A 123 -9.45 12.08 -14.05
N VAL A 124 -9.57 11.42 -12.89
CA VAL A 124 -10.66 10.49 -12.57
C VAL A 124 -12.05 11.14 -12.64
N ALA A 125 -12.14 12.47 -12.44
CA ALA A 125 -13.39 13.22 -12.52
C ALA A 125 -13.98 13.22 -13.94
N SER A 126 -13.12 13.13 -14.98
CA SER A 126 -13.52 13.13 -16.38
C SER A 126 -13.30 11.79 -17.07
N THR A 127 -12.44 10.93 -16.52
CA THR A 127 -12.05 9.63 -17.08
C THR A 127 -12.27 8.54 -16.05
N PRO A 128 -13.40 7.81 -16.11
CA PRO A 128 -13.68 6.73 -15.17
C PRO A 128 -12.63 5.61 -15.26
N PRO A 129 -12.03 5.18 -14.14
CA PRO A 129 -11.13 4.04 -14.11
C PRO A 129 -11.84 2.78 -14.59
N THR A 130 -11.16 1.90 -15.32
CA THR A 130 -11.74 0.65 -15.81
C THR A 130 -11.25 -0.51 -14.95
N GLY A 131 -9.97 -0.87 -15.12
CA GLY A 131 -9.29 -1.96 -14.44
C GLY A 131 -7.79 -1.98 -14.74
N ILE A 132 -7.07 -2.90 -14.12
CA ILE A 132 -5.65 -3.14 -14.40
C ILE A 132 -5.49 -4.19 -15.50
N GLY A 133 -4.57 -3.94 -16.43
CA GLY A 133 -4.23 -4.90 -17.48
C GLY A 133 -3.71 -6.22 -16.90
N LYS A 134 -4.23 -7.36 -17.40
CA LYS A 134 -3.87 -8.72 -16.93
C LYS A 134 -2.35 -8.98 -16.89
N ARG A 135 -1.55 -8.33 -17.74
CA ARG A 135 -0.09 -8.50 -17.83
C ARG A 135 0.69 -8.08 -16.57
N HIS A 136 0.07 -7.35 -15.66
CA HIS A 136 0.70 -6.90 -14.41
C HIS A 136 0.62 -7.94 -13.29
N PHE A 137 -0.37 -8.84 -13.33
CA PHE A 137 -0.57 -9.83 -12.27
C PHE A 137 0.42 -10.98 -12.39
N PHE A 138 1.09 -11.31 -11.29
CA PHE A 138 2.10 -12.37 -11.19
C PHE A 138 1.67 -13.66 -11.91
N GLU A 139 0.48 -14.16 -11.60
CA GLU A 139 -0.10 -15.40 -12.16
C GLU A 139 -0.38 -15.35 -13.67
N ARG A 140 -0.40 -14.16 -14.26
CA ARG A 140 -0.77 -13.90 -15.66
C ARG A 140 0.42 -13.49 -16.52
N ILE A 141 1.60 -13.30 -15.92
CA ILE A 141 2.84 -13.06 -16.64
C ILE A 141 3.23 -14.35 -17.39
N ARG A 142 3.51 -14.21 -18.69
CA ARG A 142 3.93 -15.31 -19.57
C ARG A 142 5.16 -14.89 -20.35
N MET A 143 5.86 -15.84 -20.98
CA MET A 143 7.04 -15.55 -21.80
C MET A 143 6.79 -14.43 -22.85
N LYS A 144 5.61 -14.45 -23.47
CA LYS A 144 5.17 -13.47 -24.48
C LYS A 144 4.73 -12.12 -23.90
N SER A 145 4.71 -11.94 -22.58
CA SER A 145 4.38 -10.64 -21.97
C SER A 145 5.42 -9.57 -22.39
N PRO A 146 4.98 -8.38 -22.82
CA PRO A 146 5.88 -7.33 -23.25
C PRO A 146 6.66 -6.78 -22.06
N ALA A 147 7.99 -6.76 -22.15
CA ALA A 147 8.87 -6.16 -21.15
C ALA A 147 9.14 -4.69 -21.53
N LYS A 148 8.80 -3.77 -20.62
CA LYS A 148 9.09 -2.34 -20.74
C LYS A 148 10.34 -1.97 -19.93
N GLU A 149 10.77 -0.72 -20.01
CA GLU A 149 11.89 -0.21 -19.23
C GLU A 149 11.62 -0.28 -17.72
N LYS A 150 10.40 0.06 -17.31
CA LYS A 150 9.88 -0.10 -15.95
C LYS A 150 8.65 -0.99 -15.99
N ASN A 151 8.64 -2.04 -15.16
CA ASN A 151 7.55 -2.99 -15.05
C ASN A 151 7.16 -3.09 -13.58
N THR A 152 5.86 -3.07 -13.30
CA THR A 152 5.35 -3.31 -11.96
C THR A 152 4.51 -4.59 -11.96
N VAL A 153 4.88 -5.51 -11.08
CA VAL A 153 4.22 -6.79 -10.86
C VAL A 153 3.30 -6.67 -9.65
N VAL A 154 2.04 -7.04 -9.83
CA VAL A 154 1.05 -7.19 -8.75
C VAL A 154 1.19 -8.60 -8.19
N MET A 155 1.57 -8.69 -6.92
CA MET A 155 1.72 -9.96 -6.23
C MET A 155 0.35 -10.58 -5.90
N PRO A 156 0.27 -11.91 -5.73
CA PRO A 156 -0.94 -12.57 -5.27
C PRO A 156 -1.43 -12.00 -3.92
N GLY A 157 -2.75 -12.02 -3.73
CA GLY A 157 -3.42 -11.52 -2.52
C GLY A 157 -3.68 -10.01 -2.48
N VAL A 158 -3.27 -9.24 -3.50
CA VAL A 158 -3.62 -7.82 -3.60
C VAL A 158 -5.00 -7.66 -4.25
N ASP A 159 -5.95 -7.06 -3.51
CA ASP A 159 -7.28 -6.74 -4.01
C ASP A 159 -7.27 -5.42 -4.80
N THR A 160 -6.88 -5.51 -6.07
CA THR A 160 -6.85 -4.35 -6.96
C THR A 160 -8.23 -3.87 -7.37
N ASP A 161 -9.26 -4.72 -7.31
CA ASP A 161 -10.62 -4.36 -7.71
C ASP A 161 -11.25 -3.45 -6.65
N ALA A 162 -11.05 -3.77 -5.37
CA ALA A 162 -11.42 -2.87 -4.26
C ALA A 162 -10.69 -1.54 -4.34
N ASP A 163 -9.40 -1.55 -4.68
CA ASP A 163 -8.62 -0.31 -4.82
C ASP A 163 -9.13 0.58 -5.95
N ILE A 164 -9.43 -0.01 -7.11
CA ILE A 164 -9.98 0.72 -8.26
C ILE A 164 -11.39 1.24 -7.93
N ALA A 165 -12.18 0.49 -7.18
CA ALA A 165 -13.46 0.96 -6.68
C ALA A 165 -13.27 2.19 -5.77
N ALA A 166 -12.31 2.16 -4.84
CA ALA A 166 -12.00 3.30 -3.98
C ALA A 166 -11.59 4.54 -4.79
N ILE A 167 -10.78 4.38 -5.85
CA ILE A 167 -10.42 5.47 -6.77
C ILE A 167 -11.68 6.02 -7.48
N LYS A 168 -12.57 5.14 -7.97
CA LYS A 168 -13.83 5.53 -8.64
C LYS A 168 -14.77 6.32 -7.73
N THR A 169 -14.78 6.02 -6.43
CA THR A 169 -15.67 6.65 -5.44
C THR A 169 -15.04 7.83 -4.71
N GLY A 170 -13.81 8.22 -5.07
CA GLY A 170 -13.11 9.34 -4.44
C GLY A 170 -12.50 9.03 -3.07
N HIS A 171 -12.44 7.76 -2.67
CA HIS A 171 -11.78 7.28 -1.44
C HIS A 171 -10.27 7.03 -1.63
N SER A 172 -9.68 7.64 -2.66
CA SER A 172 -8.25 7.62 -2.93
C SER A 172 -7.64 9.01 -2.74
N THR A 173 -6.39 9.05 -2.32
CA THR A 173 -5.60 10.28 -2.28
C THR A 173 -5.10 10.59 -3.69
N TYR A 174 -5.59 11.68 -4.30
CA TYR A 174 -4.99 12.20 -5.52
C TYR A 174 -3.64 12.84 -5.19
N LEU A 175 -2.58 12.38 -5.85
CA LEU A 175 -1.22 12.88 -5.63
C LEU A 175 -0.91 14.05 -6.57
N ARG A 176 -0.75 13.74 -7.85
CA ARG A 176 -0.46 14.69 -8.94
C ARG A 176 -0.65 14.01 -10.29
N ASP A 177 -0.71 14.81 -11.36
CA ASP A 177 -0.83 14.34 -12.74
C ASP A 177 -1.99 13.35 -12.92
N ASN A 178 -1.68 12.07 -13.03
CA ASN A 178 -2.61 10.96 -13.15
C ASN A 178 -2.43 9.91 -12.05
N LEU A 179 -1.77 10.26 -10.94
CA LEU A 179 -1.41 9.35 -9.85
C LEU A 179 -2.38 9.43 -8.67
N TYR A 180 -2.74 8.25 -8.19
CA TYR A 180 -3.65 8.03 -7.08
C TYR A 180 -3.02 7.07 -6.08
N GLU A 181 -3.22 7.33 -4.79
CA GLU A 181 -2.79 6.46 -3.72
C GLU A 181 -3.99 5.88 -2.97
N VAL A 182 -3.94 4.58 -2.73
CA VAL A 182 -4.95 3.82 -2.00
C VAL A 182 -4.25 2.68 -1.27
N ASN A 183 -4.53 2.48 0.02
CA ASN A 183 -4.00 1.35 0.79
C ASN A 183 -2.48 1.13 0.64
N ASP A 184 -1.69 2.21 0.74
CA ASP A 184 -0.23 2.24 0.54
C ASP A 184 0.24 1.76 -0.85
N ARG A 185 -0.61 1.89 -1.86
CA ARG A 185 -0.33 1.56 -3.26
C ARG A 185 -0.60 2.77 -4.15
N THR A 186 0.38 3.11 -4.96
CA THR A 186 0.28 4.13 -6.00
C THR A 186 -0.12 3.50 -7.32
N TYR A 187 -1.15 4.06 -7.93
CA TYR A 187 -1.67 3.73 -9.25
C TYR A 187 -1.57 4.93 -10.17
N GLY A 188 -1.41 4.68 -11.47
CA GLY A 188 -1.57 5.68 -12.52
C GLY A 188 -2.83 5.40 -13.34
N LEU A 189 -3.45 6.47 -13.84
CA LEU A 189 -4.60 6.43 -14.73
C LEU A 189 -4.18 6.83 -16.15
N GLU A 190 -4.34 5.92 -17.11
CA GLU A 190 -4.15 6.21 -18.53
C GLU A 190 -5.33 7.05 -19.04
N THR A 191 -5.06 8.28 -19.45
CA THR A 191 -6.04 9.13 -20.13
C THR A 191 -5.81 9.07 -21.65
N PRO A 192 -6.89 9.10 -22.47
CA PRO A 192 -8.30 9.14 -22.12
C PRO A 192 -8.95 7.76 -21.87
N GLY A 193 -8.18 6.67 -21.94
CA GLY A 193 -8.74 5.29 -21.96
C GLY A 193 -9.28 4.76 -20.63
N GLY A 194 -8.95 5.39 -19.51
CA GLY A 194 -9.35 4.96 -18.16
C GLY A 194 -8.65 3.69 -17.69
N GLY A 195 -7.62 3.20 -18.39
CA GLY A 195 -6.83 2.05 -17.96
C GLY A 195 -6.05 2.40 -16.68
N VAL A 196 -6.05 1.51 -15.69
CA VAL A 196 -5.26 1.71 -14.47
C VAL A 196 -3.97 0.89 -14.59
N TYR A 197 -2.84 1.47 -14.19
CA TYR A 197 -1.58 0.73 -14.08
C TYR A 197 -0.98 0.87 -12.68
N PRO A 198 -0.44 -0.23 -12.11
CA PRO A 198 0.26 -0.17 -10.85
C PRO A 198 1.59 0.57 -11.03
N VAL A 199 1.98 1.37 -10.04
CA VAL A 199 3.25 2.08 -10.03
C VAL A 199 4.15 1.47 -8.96
N ARG A 200 3.77 1.59 -7.69
CA ARG A 200 4.57 1.15 -6.53
C ARG A 200 3.70 0.96 -5.29
N GLY A 201 4.25 0.34 -4.25
CA GLY A 201 3.61 0.22 -2.93
C GLY A 201 3.41 -1.21 -2.46
N LYS A 202 2.66 -1.39 -1.38
CA LYS A 202 2.51 -2.68 -0.69
C LYS A 202 1.95 -3.76 -1.62
N GLY A 203 2.69 -4.84 -1.83
CA GLY A 203 2.29 -5.94 -2.72
C GLY A 203 2.56 -5.69 -4.20
N PHE A 204 3.21 -4.58 -4.55
CA PHE A 204 3.77 -4.33 -5.87
C PHE A 204 5.28 -4.49 -5.85
N VAL A 205 5.81 -5.05 -6.92
CA VAL A 205 7.26 -5.16 -7.12
C VAL A 205 7.64 -4.49 -8.43
N GLU A 206 8.50 -3.48 -8.35
CA GLU A 206 9.07 -2.78 -9.50
C GLU A 206 10.29 -3.57 -10.00
N LEU A 207 10.35 -3.78 -11.31
CA LEU A 207 11.42 -4.50 -12.00
C LEU A 207 11.81 -3.75 -13.27
N ASP A 208 13.10 -3.72 -13.55
CA ASP A 208 13.58 -3.26 -14.84
C ASP A 208 13.26 -4.26 -15.97
N LYS A 209 13.62 -3.90 -17.21
CA LYS A 209 13.39 -4.75 -18.39
C LYS A 209 14.04 -6.12 -18.29
N LEU A 210 15.27 -6.21 -17.79
CA LEU A 210 16.05 -7.43 -17.74
C LEU A 210 15.57 -8.33 -16.59
N GLU A 211 15.33 -7.75 -15.42
CA GLU A 211 14.77 -8.44 -14.26
C GLU A 211 13.38 -9.01 -14.57
N TYR A 212 12.51 -8.23 -15.20
CA TYR A 212 11.21 -8.71 -15.66
C TYR A 212 11.34 -9.82 -16.72
N THR A 213 12.34 -9.73 -17.60
CA THR A 213 12.60 -10.77 -18.61
C THR A 213 13.09 -12.07 -17.95
N ALA A 214 13.95 -11.99 -16.95
CA ALA A 214 14.37 -13.14 -16.15
C ALA A 214 13.18 -13.76 -15.41
N LEU A 215 12.32 -12.94 -14.78
CA LEU A 215 11.11 -13.41 -14.09
C LEU A 215 10.17 -14.18 -15.03
N LYS A 216 9.95 -13.69 -16.26
CA LYS A 216 9.16 -14.42 -17.27
C LYS A 216 9.70 -15.82 -17.54
N GLY A 217 11.02 -15.96 -17.61
CA GLY A 217 11.71 -17.23 -17.76
C GLY A 217 11.45 -18.15 -16.58
N LEU A 218 11.67 -17.65 -15.36
CA LEU A 218 11.43 -18.42 -14.15
C LEU A 218 9.97 -18.88 -14.03
N LEU A 219 9.01 -18.01 -14.30
CA LEU A 219 7.58 -18.37 -14.31
C LEU A 219 7.24 -19.43 -15.35
N THR A 220 7.86 -19.36 -16.54
CA THR A 220 7.60 -20.32 -17.63
C THR A 220 8.22 -21.69 -17.33
N TYR A 221 9.39 -21.73 -16.70
CA TYR A 221 10.15 -22.95 -16.45
C TYR A 221 10.12 -23.44 -14.99
N GLY A 222 9.11 -23.04 -14.22
CA GLY A 222 8.92 -23.50 -12.84
C GLY A 222 10.11 -23.20 -11.94
N GLY A 223 10.72 -22.04 -12.12
CA GLY A 223 11.89 -21.63 -11.35
C GLY A 223 13.21 -22.27 -11.81
N ASN A 224 13.29 -22.95 -12.95
CA ASN A 224 14.58 -23.45 -13.43
C ASN A 224 15.37 -22.36 -14.18
N ARG A 225 16.42 -21.82 -13.54
CA ARG A 225 17.28 -20.76 -14.12
C ARG A 225 18.01 -21.24 -15.38
N ALA A 226 18.67 -22.40 -15.34
CA ALA A 226 19.44 -22.90 -16.48
C ALA A 226 18.56 -23.10 -17.73
N LYS A 227 17.33 -23.63 -17.55
CA LYS A 227 16.35 -23.73 -18.64
C LYS A 227 15.92 -22.35 -19.15
N ALA A 228 15.65 -21.42 -18.26
CA ALA A 228 15.29 -20.05 -18.62
C ALA A 228 16.40 -19.33 -19.41
N GLU A 229 17.66 -19.46 -18.98
CA GLU A 229 18.83 -18.88 -19.66
C GLU A 229 19.02 -19.46 -21.07
N SER A 230 18.71 -20.73 -21.26
CA SER A 230 18.79 -21.40 -22.57
C SER A 230 17.67 -21.04 -23.55
N ASP A 231 16.58 -20.41 -23.09
CA ASP A 231 15.46 -20.04 -23.97
C ASP A 231 15.90 -18.93 -24.96
N PRO A 232 15.67 -19.06 -26.27
CA PRO A 232 16.12 -18.08 -27.26
C PRO A 232 15.62 -16.64 -27.02
N GLN A 233 14.44 -16.46 -26.41
CA GLN A 233 13.89 -15.14 -26.12
C GLN A 233 14.60 -14.45 -24.95
N ILE A 234 15.28 -15.21 -24.09
CA ILE A 234 16.04 -14.75 -22.93
C ILE A 234 17.53 -14.72 -23.26
N ALA A 235 18.05 -15.76 -23.91
CA ALA A 235 19.45 -15.93 -24.27
C ALA A 235 20.01 -14.76 -25.09
N ARG A 236 19.18 -14.09 -25.90
CA ARG A 236 19.57 -12.86 -26.63
C ARG A 236 19.94 -11.67 -25.72
N PHE A 237 19.58 -11.72 -24.44
CA PHE A 237 19.93 -10.73 -23.43
C PHE A 237 21.01 -11.23 -22.45
N SER A 238 21.57 -12.42 -22.67
CA SER A 238 22.50 -13.08 -21.73
C SER A 238 23.69 -12.20 -21.34
N HIS A 239 24.27 -11.46 -22.28
CA HIS A 239 25.39 -10.54 -22.03
C HIS A 239 25.05 -9.37 -21.09
N HIS A 240 23.77 -9.05 -20.93
CA HIS A 240 23.30 -7.98 -20.04
C HIS A 240 22.65 -8.53 -18.76
N MET A 241 22.36 -9.82 -18.70
CA MET A 241 21.78 -10.46 -17.52
C MET A 241 22.89 -10.83 -16.54
N THR A 242 22.96 -10.07 -15.45
CA THR A 242 23.89 -10.33 -14.35
C THR A 242 23.29 -11.34 -13.37
N ASP A 243 24.11 -11.91 -12.48
CA ASP A 243 23.60 -12.74 -11.38
C ASP A 243 22.60 -11.98 -10.50
N LYS A 244 22.83 -10.69 -10.27
CA LYS A 244 21.91 -9.82 -9.53
C LYS A 244 20.53 -9.75 -10.22
N THR A 245 20.50 -9.66 -11.55
CA THR A 245 19.24 -9.67 -12.32
C THR A 245 18.44 -10.94 -12.07
N TRP A 246 19.12 -12.09 -12.06
CA TRP A 246 18.49 -13.38 -11.79
C TRP A 246 18.08 -13.55 -10.33
N GLU A 247 18.86 -13.01 -9.40
CA GLU A 247 18.55 -13.01 -7.97
C GLU A 247 17.30 -12.16 -7.68
N THR A 248 17.22 -10.94 -8.21
CA THR A 248 16.00 -10.11 -8.08
C THR A 248 14.80 -10.87 -8.62
N ALA A 249 14.88 -11.40 -9.83
CA ALA A 249 13.78 -12.15 -10.45
C ALA A 249 13.41 -13.41 -9.64
N ARG A 250 14.40 -14.10 -9.06
CA ARG A 250 14.19 -15.27 -8.18
C ARG A 250 13.42 -14.88 -6.93
N ASN A 251 13.78 -13.79 -6.28
CA ASN A 251 13.12 -13.32 -5.07
C ASN A 251 11.64 -13.03 -5.34
N VAL A 252 11.33 -12.37 -6.45
CA VAL A 252 9.94 -12.13 -6.86
C VAL A 252 9.21 -13.42 -7.18
N PHE A 253 9.86 -14.36 -7.89
CA PHE A 253 9.28 -15.67 -8.17
C PHE A 253 8.90 -16.40 -6.88
N ASN A 254 9.82 -16.50 -5.92
CA ASN A 254 9.60 -17.18 -4.65
C ASN A 254 8.48 -16.49 -3.84
N GLN A 255 8.53 -15.16 -3.71
CA GLN A 255 7.51 -14.38 -3.01
C GLN A 255 6.11 -14.59 -3.61
N GLY A 256 6.01 -14.74 -4.93
CA GLY A 256 4.74 -14.99 -5.59
C GLY A 256 4.24 -16.42 -5.42
N GLN A 257 5.14 -17.40 -5.29
CA GLN A 257 4.75 -18.77 -4.95
C GLN A 257 4.28 -18.90 -3.51
N GLU A 258 4.87 -18.17 -2.57
CA GLU A 258 4.50 -18.21 -1.14
C GLU A 258 3.12 -17.60 -0.85
N ARG A 259 2.60 -16.79 -1.77
CA ARG A 259 1.34 -16.03 -1.61
C ARG A 259 0.19 -16.51 -2.50
N ALA A 260 0.47 -17.44 -3.41
CA ALA A 260 -0.51 -18.04 -4.33
C ALA A 260 -1.15 -19.29 -3.70
#